data_AF-A0A8S3H9K9-F1
#
_entry.id   AF-A0A8S3H9K9-F1
#
_cell.length_a   1.000
_cell.length_b   1.000
_cell.length_c   1.000
_cell.angle_alpha   90.00
_cell.angle_beta   90.00
_cell.angle_gamma   90.00
#
_symmetry.space_group_name_H-M   'P 1'
#
loop_
_entity.id
_entity.type
_entity.pdbx_description
1 polymer ?
#
loop_
_entity_poly.entity_id
_entity_poly.type
_entity_poly.pdbx_seq_one_letter_code
_entity_poly.pdbx_strand_id
1 'polypeptide(L)'
;MRLSDLLLSICLYYWQTKIIDDHRLKSELFVRYKDDIFFTWNHSENELHTFLHKIKETYDDEIHMNIYYGRSIDYLNIYIENRIGQLYTRVYHPRGQSKLILPYVVGHPKMGHRHWFQSALVRAVQLCTHYEDFYRERLYLHMSCFASGYSDEWTECGFKKFYENFNIETYRFHMNPTIYEQLRYRLLIRNDTQREKSLQELDLKSNKYFLRFHYPYDYGCRRKFEEKFYEILSTFMKNHPQLSSSNRRKLLLTAHHLFSLNTLLTQQKPACELLKQFADI
;
A
#
# COMPACT_ATOMS: atom_id res chain seq x y z
N MET A 1 3.44 2.04 -15.48
CA MET A 1 4.75 2.39 -14.90
C MET A 1 5.44 3.28 -15.92
N ARG A 2 5.91 4.47 -15.53
CA ARG A 2 6.56 5.38 -16.48
C ARG A 2 7.98 4.89 -16.76
N LEU A 3 8.50 5.14 -17.96
CA LEU A 3 9.88 4.76 -18.32
C LEU A 3 10.92 5.37 -17.38
N SER A 4 10.68 6.60 -16.92
CA SER A 4 11.48 7.28 -15.91
C SER A 4 11.63 6.48 -14.61
N ASP A 5 10.51 5.93 -14.11
CA ASP A 5 10.49 5.17 -12.84
C ASP A 5 11.27 3.86 -12.99
N LEU A 6 11.19 3.24 -14.17
CA LEU A 6 11.94 2.02 -14.49
C LEU A 6 13.44 2.31 -14.54
N LEU A 7 13.86 3.37 -15.24
CA LEU A 7 15.27 3.73 -15.35
C LEU A 7 15.87 4.07 -13.98
N LEU A 8 15.17 4.86 -13.17
CA LEU A 8 15.59 5.15 -11.79
C LEU A 8 15.70 3.86 -10.96
N SER A 9 14.72 2.95 -11.09
CA SER A 9 14.75 1.67 -10.38
C SER A 9 15.96 0.81 -10.76
N ILE A 10 16.35 0.81 -12.04
CA ILE A 10 17.53 0.11 -12.55
C ILE A 10 18.83 0.74 -12.01
N CYS A 11 18.97 2.06 -12.10
CA CYS A 11 20.15 2.77 -11.57
C CYS A 11 20.34 2.50 -10.07
N LEU A 12 19.26 2.66 -9.28
CA LEU A 12 19.29 2.39 -7.84
C LEU A 12 19.52 0.90 -7.52
N TYR A 13 19.10 -0.01 -8.38
CA TYR A 13 19.38 -1.45 -8.21
C TYR A 13 20.87 -1.74 -8.37
N TYR A 14 21.51 -1.21 -9.42
CA TYR A 14 22.96 -1.36 -9.62
C TYR A 14 23.75 -0.79 -8.45
N TRP A 15 23.33 0.38 -7.96
CA TRP A 15 23.91 1.00 -6.77
C TRP A 15 23.74 0.12 -5.53
N GLN A 16 22.52 -0.37 -5.29
CA GLN A 16 22.21 -1.27 -4.17
C GLN A 16 23.08 -2.53 -4.18
N THR A 17 23.25 -3.18 -5.34
CA THR A 17 24.08 -4.39 -5.44
C THR A 17 25.53 -4.14 -5.03
N LYS A 18 26.12 -3.02 -5.44
CA LYS A 18 27.51 -2.68 -5.07
C LYS A 18 27.67 -2.49 -3.56
N ILE A 19 26.72 -1.82 -2.91
CA ILE A 19 26.77 -1.59 -1.46
C ILE A 19 26.58 -2.88 -0.67
N ILE A 20 25.63 -3.73 -1.09
CA ILE A 20 25.39 -5.02 -0.44
C ILE A 20 26.64 -5.91 -0.55
N ASP A 21 27.28 -5.92 -1.72
CA ASP A 21 28.49 -6.72 -1.97
C ASP A 21 29.68 -6.21 -1.15
N ASP A 22 29.87 -4.89 -1.06
CA ASP A 22 30.97 -4.26 -0.31
C ASP A 22 30.87 -4.49 1.20
N HIS A 23 29.66 -4.60 1.77
CA HIS A 23 29.47 -4.56 3.22
C HIS A 23 28.85 -5.81 3.85
N ARG A 24 28.51 -6.83 3.05
CA ARG A 24 28.01 -8.13 3.55
C ARG A 24 27.05 -7.95 4.74
N LEU A 25 25.96 -7.21 4.51
CA LEU A 25 24.88 -6.92 5.46
C LEU A 25 24.20 -8.22 5.95
N LYS A 26 24.90 -9.04 6.74
CA LYS A 26 24.47 -10.40 7.10
C LYS A 26 23.43 -10.42 8.22
N SER A 27 23.34 -9.35 8.99
CA SER A 27 22.44 -9.25 10.15
C SER A 27 21.75 -7.89 10.25
N GLU A 28 21.77 -7.13 9.16
CA GLU A 28 21.18 -5.81 9.07
C GLU A 28 19.94 -5.88 8.18
N LEU A 29 18.86 -5.23 8.62
CA LEU A 29 17.67 -5.08 7.81
C LEU A 29 17.96 -4.04 6.75
N PHE A 30 17.74 -4.37 5.48
CA PHE A 30 17.85 -3.45 4.36
C PHE A 30 16.53 -3.46 3.58
N VAL A 31 15.92 -2.28 3.43
CA VAL A 31 14.64 -2.11 2.73
C VAL A 31 14.76 -0.91 1.81
N ARG A 32 14.28 -1.07 0.58
CA ARG A 32 14.14 0.02 -0.39
C ARG A 32 12.69 0.13 -0.83
N TYR A 33 12.19 1.35 -0.88
CA TYR A 33 10.92 1.69 -1.51
C TYR A 33 11.12 2.85 -2.47
N LYS A 34 11.11 2.54 -3.77
CA LYS A 34 11.47 3.50 -4.84
C LYS A 34 12.85 4.10 -4.60
N ASP A 35 12.91 5.39 -4.29
CA ASP A 35 14.06 6.23 -4.03
C ASP A 35 14.41 6.34 -2.53
N ASP A 36 13.53 5.89 -1.63
CA ASP A 36 13.81 5.85 -0.20
C ASP A 36 14.49 4.52 0.19
N ILE A 37 15.56 4.62 0.99
CA ILE A 37 16.31 3.47 1.50
C ILE A 37 16.36 3.55 3.03
N PHE A 38 16.09 2.42 3.67
CA PHE A 38 16.22 2.23 5.11
C PHE A 38 17.12 1.03 5.38
N PHE A 39 18.08 1.20 6.27
CA PHE A 39 18.84 0.08 6.79
C PHE A 39 19.18 0.25 8.28
N THR A 40 19.37 -0.87 8.96
CA THR A 40 19.89 -0.89 10.33
C THR A 40 21.40 -1.03 10.32
N TRP A 41 22.07 -0.49 11.35
CA TRP A 41 23.51 -0.62 11.50
C TRP A 41 23.85 -1.24 12.85
N ASN A 42 24.65 -2.30 12.84
CA ASN A 42 25.03 -3.05 14.04
C ASN A 42 26.44 -2.73 14.54
N HIS A 43 27.21 -1.94 13.78
CA HIS A 43 28.59 -1.59 14.12
C HIS A 43 28.67 -0.23 14.83
N SER A 44 29.89 0.24 15.11
CA SER A 44 30.10 1.53 15.77
C SER A 44 29.59 2.70 14.94
N GLU A 45 29.23 3.80 15.61
CA GLU A 45 28.79 5.04 14.95
C GLU A 45 29.89 5.65 14.08
N ASN A 46 31.16 5.46 14.44
CA ASN A 46 32.30 5.92 13.64
C ASN A 46 32.42 5.14 12.32
N GLU A 47 32.19 3.82 12.36
CA GLU A 47 32.15 3.00 11.15
C GLU A 47 30.96 3.37 10.27
N LEU A 48 29.79 3.65 10.86
CA LEU A 48 28.64 4.17 10.12
C LEU A 48 28.99 5.48 9.43
N HIS A 49 29.61 6.42 10.14
CA HIS A 49 29.94 7.72 9.57
C HIS A 49 30.93 7.60 8.41
N THR A 50 31.95 6.73 8.56
CA THR A 50 32.93 6.44 7.52
C THR A 50 32.28 5.82 6.29
N PHE A 51 31.35 4.88 6.51
CA PHE A 51 30.59 4.24 5.43
C PHE A 51 29.71 5.24 4.67
N LEU A 52 28.94 6.06 5.39
CA LEU A 52 28.07 7.06 4.80
C LEU A 52 28.87 8.12 4.03
N HIS A 53 30.04 8.52 4.54
CA HIS A 53 30.95 9.43 3.85
C HIS A 53 31.49 8.82 2.56
N LYS A 54 31.98 7.59 2.61
CA LYS A 54 32.48 6.86 1.43
C LYS A 54 31.39 6.75 0.35
N ILE A 55 30.17 6.39 0.75
CA ILE A 55 29.03 6.33 -0.17
C ILE A 55 28.77 7.69 -0.79
N LYS A 56 28.73 8.74 0.02
CA LYS A 56 28.46 10.07 -0.47
C LYS A 56 29.51 10.50 -1.50
N GLU A 57 30.79 10.38 -1.18
CA GLU A 57 31.89 10.74 -2.10
C GLU A 57 31.89 9.92 -3.39
N THR A 58 31.57 8.62 -3.31
CA THR A 58 31.61 7.74 -4.48
C THR A 58 30.51 8.07 -5.50
N TYR A 59 29.38 8.63 -5.04
CA TYR A 59 28.17 8.76 -5.85
C TYR A 59 27.58 10.19 -5.89
N ASP A 60 28.24 11.19 -5.30
CA ASP A 60 27.75 12.59 -5.24
C ASP A 60 27.50 13.18 -6.63
N ASP A 61 28.29 12.74 -7.63
CA ASP A 61 28.19 13.21 -9.02
C ASP A 61 26.95 12.67 -9.76
N GLU A 62 26.40 11.53 -9.34
CA GLU A 62 25.27 10.87 -10.01
C GLU A 62 23.94 11.04 -9.26
N ILE A 63 23.97 10.96 -7.93
CA ILE A 63 22.77 10.92 -7.08
C ILE A 63 22.99 11.77 -5.84
N HIS A 64 22.20 12.83 -5.71
CA HIS A 64 22.18 13.63 -4.49
C HIS A 64 21.46 12.87 -3.36
N MET A 65 22.20 12.49 -2.33
CA MET A 65 21.68 11.70 -1.20
C MET A 65 21.46 12.57 0.05
N ASN A 66 20.23 12.56 0.54
CA ASN A 66 19.89 13.10 1.85
C ASN A 66 19.92 11.96 2.87
N ILE A 67 20.93 11.94 3.74
CA ILE A 67 21.16 10.86 4.70
C ILE A 67 20.77 11.34 6.09
N TYR A 68 19.93 10.57 6.76
CA TYR A 68 19.54 10.77 8.14
C TYR A 68 19.79 9.47 8.91
N TYR A 69 20.36 9.57 10.10
CA TYR A 69 20.60 8.42 10.97
C TYR A 69 20.35 8.80 12.42
N GLY A 70 20.04 7.81 13.26
CA GLY A 70 19.77 8.01 14.67
C GLY A 70 19.12 6.80 15.31
N ARG A 71 18.82 6.92 16.60
CA ARG A 71 18.10 5.88 17.35
C ARG A 71 16.63 5.78 16.93
N SER A 72 16.07 6.85 16.38
CA SER A 72 14.72 6.90 15.83
C SER A 72 14.74 7.57 14.47
N ILE A 73 13.96 7.06 13.53
CA ILE A 73 13.80 7.64 12.21
C ILE A 73 12.39 7.40 11.68
N ASP A 74 11.92 8.34 10.87
CA ASP A 74 10.67 8.21 10.12
C ASP A 74 11.00 7.63 8.74
N TYR A 75 10.36 6.53 8.38
CA TYR A 75 10.49 5.92 7.06
C TYR A 75 9.10 5.71 6.47
N LEU A 76 8.83 6.41 5.36
CA LEU A 76 7.50 6.53 4.74
C LEU A 76 6.47 7.06 5.75
N ASN A 77 5.64 6.18 6.30
CA ASN A 77 4.56 6.48 7.25
C ASN A 77 4.68 5.57 8.49
N ILE A 78 5.93 5.26 8.86
CA ILE A 78 6.29 4.40 9.98
C ILE A 78 7.35 5.13 10.78
N TYR A 79 7.10 5.29 12.08
CA TYR A 79 8.12 5.74 13.03
C TYR A 79 8.82 4.49 13.55
N ILE A 80 10.13 4.46 13.41
CA ILE A 80 10.98 3.33 13.80
C ILE A 80 11.94 3.81 14.87
N GLU A 81 12.05 3.06 15.97
CA GLU A 81 12.91 3.38 17.10
C GLU A 81 13.64 2.12 17.56
N ASN A 82 14.96 2.19 17.67
CA ASN A 82 15.76 1.14 18.28
C ASN A 82 15.80 1.35 19.80
N ARG A 83 15.15 0.47 20.57
CA ARG A 83 15.28 0.42 22.03
C ARG A 83 16.06 -0.83 22.42
N ILE A 84 17.33 -0.65 22.76
CA ILE A 84 18.20 -1.71 23.30
C ILE A 84 18.26 -2.92 22.34
N GLY A 85 18.50 -2.67 21.06
CA GLY A 85 18.64 -3.71 20.04
C GLY A 85 17.33 -4.27 19.50
N GLN A 86 16.18 -3.80 19.97
CA GLN A 86 14.86 -4.16 19.46
C GLN A 86 14.26 -3.00 18.67
N LEU A 87 13.78 -3.29 17.46
CA LEU A 87 13.06 -2.32 16.64
C LEU A 87 11.62 -2.20 17.10
N TYR A 88 11.26 -1.00 17.52
CA TYR A 88 9.92 -0.57 17.84
C TYR A 88 9.36 0.25 16.70
N THR A 89 8.16 -0.09 16.27
CA THR A 89 7.49 0.57 15.17
C THR A 89 6.11 1.04 15.58
N ARG A 90 5.69 2.18 15.04
CA ARG A 90 4.31 2.69 15.15
C ARG A 90 3.95 3.48 13.89
N VAL A 91 2.66 3.75 13.71
CA VAL A 91 2.20 4.60 12.60
C VAL A 91 2.74 6.02 12.80
N TYR A 92 3.35 6.56 11.75
CA TYR A 92 3.79 7.95 11.72
C TYR A 92 2.80 8.81 10.94
N HIS A 93 2.45 9.95 11.53
CA HIS A 93 1.61 10.98 10.92
C HIS A 93 2.42 12.26 10.78
N PRO A 94 2.88 12.62 9.56
CA PRO A 94 3.66 13.83 9.34
C PRO A 94 2.93 15.09 9.83
N ARG A 95 3.68 15.99 10.48
CA ARG A 95 3.14 17.29 10.91
C ARG A 95 2.75 18.11 9.69
N GLY A 96 1.49 18.56 9.63
CA GLY A 96 0.97 19.37 8.51
C GLY A 96 0.22 18.56 7.44
N GLN A 97 0.24 17.23 7.49
CA GLN A 97 -0.69 16.45 6.67
C GLN A 97 -2.11 16.57 7.24
N SER A 98 -3.10 16.81 6.38
CA SER A 98 -4.49 16.91 6.82
C SER A 98 -4.91 15.63 7.53
N LYS A 99 -5.38 15.79 8.76
CA LYS A 99 -5.94 14.70 9.60
C LYS A 99 -7.35 14.32 9.15
N LEU A 100 -7.95 15.10 8.25
CA LEU A 100 -9.29 14.88 7.76
C LEU A 100 -9.26 13.79 6.70
N ILE A 101 -10.04 12.74 6.97
CA ILE A 101 -10.35 11.71 5.98
C ILE A 101 -11.40 12.31 5.05
N LEU A 102 -11.52 11.78 3.83
CA LEU A 102 -12.59 12.15 2.90
C LEU A 102 -13.93 12.20 3.65
N PRO A 103 -14.59 13.37 3.72
CA PRO A 103 -15.82 13.54 4.50
C PRO A 103 -16.89 12.57 4.03
N TYR A 104 -17.68 12.05 4.97
CA TYR A 104 -18.78 11.12 4.67
C TYR A 104 -19.84 11.71 3.72
N VAL A 105 -19.87 13.04 3.59
CA VAL A 105 -20.82 13.82 2.77
C VAL A 105 -20.45 13.83 1.29
N VAL A 106 -19.21 13.50 0.93
CA VAL A 106 -18.79 13.40 -0.48
C VAL A 106 -19.39 12.11 -1.04
N GLY A 107 -19.99 12.15 -2.24
CA GLY A 107 -20.75 11.07 -2.90
C GLY A 107 -19.97 9.79 -3.25
N HIS A 108 -18.98 9.42 -2.45
CA HIS A 108 -18.24 8.18 -2.54
C HIS A 108 -19.08 6.99 -2.05
N PRO A 109 -18.89 5.79 -2.63
CA PRO A 109 -19.57 4.60 -2.16
C PRO A 109 -19.25 4.33 -0.68
N LYS A 110 -20.28 4.05 0.14
CA LYS A 110 -20.14 3.65 1.56
C LYS A 110 -19.13 2.50 1.75
N MET A 111 -19.00 1.63 0.75
CA MET A 111 -18.03 0.54 0.72
C MET A 111 -16.58 1.02 0.72
N GLY A 112 -16.27 2.11 0.03
CA GLY A 112 -14.91 2.68 -0.02
C GLY A 112 -14.45 3.16 1.35
N HIS A 113 -15.30 3.92 2.05
CA HIS A 113 -15.01 4.39 3.42
C HIS A 113 -14.82 3.24 4.41
N ARG A 114 -15.68 2.22 4.33
CA ARG A 114 -15.55 1.02 5.17
C ARG A 114 -14.26 0.27 4.89
N HIS A 115 -13.90 0.10 3.62
CA HIS A 115 -12.66 -0.57 3.24
C HIS A 115 -11.45 0.20 3.75
N TRP A 116 -11.42 1.52 3.53
CA TRP A 116 -10.36 2.39 4.04
C TRP A 116 -10.18 2.23 5.56
N PHE A 117 -11.27 2.31 6.33
CA PHE A 117 -11.20 2.19 7.79
C PHE A 117 -10.68 0.83 8.24
N GLN A 118 -11.15 -0.27 7.63
CA GLN A 118 -10.64 -1.61 7.90
C GLN A 118 -9.16 -1.75 7.56
N SER A 119 -8.74 -1.23 6.40
CA SER A 119 -7.34 -1.22 5.99
C SER A 119 -6.46 -0.40 6.93
N ALA A 120 -6.96 0.73 7.44
CA ALA A 120 -6.25 1.55 8.42
C ALA A 120 -6.04 0.78 9.74
N LEU A 121 -7.04 0.04 10.21
CA LEU A 121 -6.91 -0.81 11.41
C LEU A 121 -5.95 -1.98 11.20
N VAL A 122 -6.04 -2.66 10.06
CA VAL A 122 -5.09 -3.72 9.70
C VAL A 122 -3.66 -3.17 9.69
N ARG A 123 -3.46 -2.01 9.05
CA ARG A 123 -2.17 -1.31 9.01
C ARG A 123 -1.68 -0.95 10.41
N ALA A 124 -2.55 -0.45 11.29
CA ALA A 124 -2.19 -0.11 12.65
C ALA A 124 -1.65 -1.33 13.41
N VAL A 125 -2.30 -2.49 13.32
CA VAL A 125 -1.82 -3.73 13.96
C VAL A 125 -0.52 -4.24 13.33
N GLN A 126 -0.36 -4.13 12.01
CA GLN A 126 0.88 -4.52 11.34
C GLN A 126 2.08 -3.69 11.81
N LEU A 127 1.86 -2.37 11.93
CA LEU A 127 2.93 -1.41 12.19
C LEU A 127 3.21 -1.19 13.67
N CYS A 128 2.22 -1.24 14.55
CA CYS A 128 2.44 -1.02 15.97
C CYS A 128 3.03 -2.27 16.62
N THR A 129 4.26 -2.19 17.14
CA THR A 129 4.87 -3.30 17.88
C THR A 129 4.16 -3.52 19.21
N HIS A 130 3.76 -2.44 19.89
CA HIS A 130 3.14 -2.48 21.21
C HIS A 130 1.66 -2.10 21.18
N TYR A 131 0.92 -2.65 22.13
CA TYR A 131 -0.51 -2.40 22.30
C TYR A 131 -0.82 -0.92 22.50
N GLU A 132 0.00 -0.20 23.25
CA GLU A 132 -0.21 1.20 23.63
C GLU A 132 -0.12 2.12 22.39
N ASP A 133 0.78 1.80 21.47
CA ASP A 133 0.89 2.50 20.19
C ASP A 133 -0.30 2.18 19.29
N PHE A 134 -0.74 0.92 19.26
CA PHE A 134 -1.98 0.54 18.56
C PHE A 134 -3.22 1.23 19.15
N TYR A 135 -3.32 1.31 20.48
CA TYR A 135 -4.43 1.95 21.17
C TYR A 135 -4.51 3.44 20.84
N ARG A 136 -3.36 4.13 20.84
CA ARG A 136 -3.26 5.53 20.42
C ARG A 136 -3.68 5.71 18.96
N GLU A 137 -3.23 4.83 18.07
CA GLU A 137 -3.63 4.86 16.66
C GLU A 137 -5.12 4.58 16.47
N ARG A 138 -5.69 3.65 17.23
CA ARG A 138 -7.12 3.34 17.24
C ARG A 138 -7.95 4.56 17.64
N LEU A 139 -7.54 5.25 18.71
CA LEU A 139 -8.17 6.51 19.13
C LEU A 139 -8.01 7.60 18.07
N TYR A 140 -6.83 7.70 17.47
CA TYR A 140 -6.58 8.64 16.39
C TYR A 140 -7.53 8.41 15.21
N LEU A 141 -7.72 7.16 14.77
CA LEU A 141 -8.66 6.81 13.71
C LEU A 141 -10.11 7.14 14.08
N HIS A 142 -10.53 6.84 15.32
CA HIS A 142 -11.85 7.21 15.82
C HIS A 142 -12.04 8.73 15.74
N MET A 143 -11.14 9.51 16.34
CA MET A 143 -11.23 10.97 16.38
C MET A 143 -11.18 11.59 14.98
N SER A 144 -10.39 11.02 14.07
CA SER A 144 -10.31 11.48 12.68
C SER A 144 -11.62 11.25 11.93
N CYS A 145 -12.26 10.09 12.13
CA CYS A 145 -13.60 9.81 11.60
C CYS A 145 -14.64 10.77 12.18
N PHE A 146 -14.63 10.98 13.50
CA PHE A 146 -15.56 11.93 14.15
C PHE A 146 -15.41 13.35 13.58
N ALA A 147 -14.18 13.86 13.49
CA ALA A 147 -13.89 15.17 12.90
C ALA A 147 -14.28 15.27 11.40
N SER A 148 -14.36 14.14 10.70
CA SER A 148 -14.76 14.08 9.28
C SER A 148 -16.28 13.86 9.10
N GLY A 149 -17.07 13.92 10.18
CA GLY A 149 -18.54 13.86 10.15
C GLY A 149 -19.14 12.45 10.17
N TYR A 150 -18.36 11.43 10.54
CA TYR A 150 -18.88 10.06 10.69
C TYR A 150 -19.55 9.91 12.05
N SER A 151 -20.66 9.16 12.11
CA SER A 151 -21.31 8.86 13.40
C SER A 151 -20.49 7.88 14.23
N ASP A 152 -20.60 8.00 15.56
CA ASP A 152 -19.99 7.07 16.50
C ASP A 152 -20.41 5.62 16.20
N GLU A 153 -21.71 5.39 16.00
CA GLU A 153 -22.29 4.11 15.59
C GLU A 153 -21.60 3.48 14.36
N TRP A 154 -21.23 4.32 13.37
CA TRP A 154 -20.53 3.84 12.18
C TRP A 154 -19.12 3.36 12.52
N THR A 155 -18.38 4.12 13.33
CA THR A 155 -17.03 3.75 13.76
C THR A 155 -17.04 2.52 14.65
N GLU A 156 -17.97 2.44 15.60
CA GLU A 156 -18.14 1.30 16.49
C GLU A 156 -18.58 0.04 15.73
N CYS A 157 -19.39 0.16 14.67
CA CYS A 157 -19.68 -0.95 13.77
C CYS A 157 -18.43 -1.39 12.99
N GLY A 158 -17.56 -0.45 12.61
CA GLY A 158 -16.28 -0.73 11.98
C GLY A 158 -15.34 -1.51 12.89
N PHE A 159 -15.19 -1.07 14.15
CA PHE A 159 -14.39 -1.77 15.15
C PHE A 159 -14.92 -3.18 15.42
N LYS A 160 -16.23 -3.31 15.62
CA LYS A 160 -16.90 -4.62 15.80
C LYS A 160 -16.50 -5.61 14.72
N LYS A 161 -16.71 -5.22 13.45
CA LYS A 161 -16.40 -6.07 12.30
C LYS A 161 -14.93 -6.41 12.21
N PHE A 162 -14.05 -5.48 12.58
CA PHE A 162 -12.62 -5.74 12.61
C PHE A 162 -12.29 -6.85 13.60
N TYR A 163 -12.75 -6.75 14.85
CA TYR A 163 -12.47 -7.77 15.87
C TYR A 163 -13.18 -9.11 15.62
N GLU A 164 -14.39 -9.09 15.06
CA GLU A 164 -15.10 -10.28 14.56
C GLU A 164 -14.26 -11.02 13.50
N ASN A 165 -13.67 -10.29 12.54
CA ASN A 165 -12.84 -10.87 11.48
C ASN A 165 -11.59 -11.61 11.98
N PHE A 166 -11.17 -11.37 13.23
CA PHE A 166 -10.02 -12.01 13.87
C PHE A 166 -10.41 -12.89 15.06
N ASN A 167 -11.70 -13.15 15.28
CA ASN A 167 -12.24 -13.97 16.37
C ASN A 167 -11.78 -13.49 17.77
N ILE A 168 -11.87 -12.17 18.01
CA ILE A 168 -11.49 -11.54 19.29
C ILE A 168 -12.50 -10.48 19.75
N GLU A 169 -13.73 -10.49 19.22
CA GLU A 169 -14.77 -9.50 19.59
C GLU A 169 -15.04 -9.46 21.09
N THR A 170 -14.97 -10.61 21.77
CA THR A 170 -15.13 -10.71 23.23
C THR A 170 -14.16 -9.87 24.03
N TYR A 171 -13.00 -9.52 23.45
CA TYR A 171 -11.94 -8.78 24.10
C TYR A 171 -11.88 -7.31 23.69
N ARG A 172 -12.82 -6.85 22.87
CA ARG A 172 -12.84 -5.47 22.35
C ARG A 172 -12.73 -4.41 23.45
N PHE A 173 -13.44 -4.59 24.56
CA PHE A 173 -13.47 -3.63 25.68
C PHE A 173 -12.39 -3.88 26.74
N HIS A 174 -11.74 -5.05 26.71
CA HIS A 174 -10.74 -5.47 27.69
C HIS A 174 -9.45 -5.92 27.00
N MET A 175 -9.04 -5.17 25.97
CA MET A 175 -7.81 -5.44 25.25
C MET A 175 -6.62 -5.21 26.19
N ASN A 176 -5.71 -6.18 26.22
CA ASN A 176 -4.46 -6.10 26.96
C ASN A 176 -3.29 -6.48 26.03
N PRO A 177 -2.03 -6.27 26.45
CA PRO A 177 -0.87 -6.58 25.63
C PRO A 177 -0.83 -8.03 25.12
N THR A 178 -1.24 -9.00 25.93
CA THR A 178 -1.26 -10.42 25.55
C THR A 178 -2.28 -10.72 24.45
N ILE A 179 -3.48 -10.18 24.55
CA ILE A 179 -4.54 -10.35 23.54
C ILE A 179 -4.14 -9.62 22.25
N TYR A 180 -3.51 -8.44 22.38
CA TYR A 180 -2.98 -7.70 21.24
C TYR A 180 -1.92 -8.51 20.47
N GLU A 181 -0.98 -9.17 21.16
CA GLU A 181 -0.01 -10.04 20.50
C GLU A 181 -0.68 -11.21 19.76
N GLN A 182 -1.74 -11.80 20.33
CA GLN A 182 -2.52 -12.84 19.63
C GLN A 182 -3.21 -12.30 18.38
N LEU A 183 -3.81 -11.11 18.46
CA LEU A 183 -4.39 -10.42 17.30
C LEU A 183 -3.33 -10.20 16.22
N ARG A 184 -2.19 -9.64 16.61
CA ARG A 184 -1.09 -9.32 15.70
C ARG A 184 -0.56 -10.57 15.01
N TYR A 185 -0.32 -11.64 15.77
CA TYR A 185 0.10 -12.94 15.23
C TYR A 185 -0.90 -13.51 14.22
N ARG A 186 -2.20 -13.54 14.56
CA ARG A 186 -3.25 -14.01 13.64
C ARG A 186 -3.30 -13.19 12.36
N LEU A 187 -3.12 -11.88 12.47
CA LEU A 187 -3.13 -10.97 11.33
C LEU A 187 -1.93 -11.19 10.42
N LEU A 188 -0.73 -11.35 10.97
CA LEU A 188 0.48 -11.63 10.20
C LEU A 188 0.36 -12.94 9.41
N ILE A 189 -0.05 -14.03 10.07
CA ILE A 189 -0.30 -15.32 9.39
C ILE A 189 -1.30 -15.18 8.26
N ARG A 190 -2.40 -14.45 8.49
CA ARG A 190 -3.43 -14.25 7.47
C ARG A 190 -2.87 -13.53 6.25
N ASN A 191 -2.04 -12.51 6.45
CA ASN A 191 -1.43 -11.76 5.36
C ASN A 191 -0.42 -12.61 4.58
N ASP A 192 0.40 -13.40 5.28
CA ASP A 192 1.35 -14.31 4.63
C ASP A 192 0.61 -15.35 3.80
N THR A 193 -0.44 -15.97 4.35
CA THR A 193 -1.30 -16.91 3.64
C THR A 193 -1.96 -16.28 2.41
N GLN A 194 -2.43 -15.02 2.52
CA GLN A 194 -3.02 -14.30 1.38
C GLN A 194 -1.97 -13.96 0.31
N ARG A 195 -0.76 -13.61 0.71
CA ARG A 195 0.35 -13.33 -0.20
C ARG A 195 0.76 -14.59 -0.95
N GLU A 196 0.90 -15.72 -0.27
CA GLU A 196 1.20 -17.02 -0.88
C GLU A 196 0.12 -17.43 -1.87
N LYS A 197 -1.17 -17.34 -1.49
CA LYS A 197 -2.29 -17.60 -2.40
C LYS A 197 -2.25 -16.71 -3.63
N SER A 198 -1.94 -15.43 -3.45
CA SER A 198 -1.85 -14.48 -4.57
C SER A 198 -0.69 -14.83 -5.52
N LEU A 199 0.45 -15.26 -4.98
CA LEU A 199 1.60 -15.73 -5.76
C LEU A 199 1.27 -17.03 -6.51
N GLN A 200 0.67 -18.01 -5.82
CA GLN A 200 0.19 -19.24 -6.44
C GLN A 200 -0.85 -18.97 -7.54
N GLU A 201 -1.77 -18.04 -7.31
CA GLU A 201 -2.71 -17.60 -8.35
C GLU A 201 -2.01 -16.92 -9.53
N LEU A 202 -0.95 -16.14 -9.30
CA LEU A 202 -0.16 -15.54 -10.37
C LEU A 202 0.58 -16.60 -11.18
N ASP A 203 1.13 -17.64 -10.53
CA ASP A 203 1.77 -18.77 -11.19
C ASP A 203 0.75 -19.64 -11.96
N LEU A 204 -0.44 -19.83 -11.41
CA LEU A 204 -1.55 -20.50 -12.08
C LEU A 204 -2.11 -19.68 -13.26
N LYS A 205 -2.07 -18.35 -13.16
CA LYS A 205 -2.46 -17.41 -14.24
C LYS A 205 -1.36 -17.25 -15.30
N SER A 206 -0.09 -17.46 -14.96
CA SER A 206 1.03 -17.50 -15.91
C SER A 206 1.08 -18.83 -16.67
N ASN A 207 0.52 -19.88 -16.07
CA ASN A 207 0.28 -21.15 -16.74
C ASN A 207 -0.76 -20.98 -17.89
N LYS A 208 -0.45 -21.60 -19.04
CA LYS A 208 -1.07 -21.49 -20.39
C LYS A 208 -2.58 -21.82 -20.51
N TYR A 209 -3.31 -21.84 -19.40
CA TYR A 209 -4.73 -22.21 -19.29
C TYR A 209 -5.69 -21.03 -19.24
N PHE A 210 -5.23 -19.78 -19.21
CA PHE A 210 -6.14 -18.62 -19.27
C PHE A 210 -5.84 -17.73 -20.47
N LEU A 211 -6.87 -17.47 -21.28
CA LEU A 211 -6.81 -16.46 -22.33
C LEU A 211 -7.41 -15.18 -21.76
N ARG A 212 -6.59 -14.15 -21.57
CA ARG A 212 -7.02 -12.90 -20.95
C ARG A 212 -7.38 -11.88 -22.04
N PHE A 213 -8.62 -11.41 -22.04
CA PHE A 213 -9.06 -10.32 -22.90
C PHE A 213 -9.20 -9.05 -22.09
N HIS A 214 -8.46 -8.03 -22.50
CA HIS A 214 -8.53 -6.69 -21.94
C HIS A 214 -9.44 -5.85 -22.83
N TYR A 215 -10.40 -5.15 -22.22
CA TYR A 215 -11.27 -4.22 -22.96
C TYR A 215 -11.32 -2.86 -22.25
N PRO A 216 -11.34 -1.75 -23.02
CA PRO A 216 -11.54 -0.43 -22.46
C PRO A 216 -12.98 -0.33 -21.91
N TYR A 217 -13.12 0.13 -20.68
CA TYR A 217 -14.42 0.33 -20.05
C TYR A 217 -14.45 1.68 -19.34
N ASP A 218 -15.12 2.64 -19.96
CA ASP A 218 -15.25 3.98 -19.40
C ASP A 218 -16.68 4.27 -18.92
N TYR A 219 -17.72 3.70 -19.56
CA TYR A 219 -19.13 3.96 -19.21
C TYR A 219 -20.04 2.76 -19.55
N GLY A 220 -21.06 2.49 -18.73
CA GLY A 220 -22.11 1.49 -19.01
C GLY A 220 -22.42 0.53 -17.84
N CYS A 221 -23.05 -0.60 -18.15
CA CYS A 221 -23.25 -1.71 -17.19
C CYS A 221 -22.35 -2.88 -17.58
N ARG A 222 -21.26 -3.07 -16.82
CA ARG A 222 -20.26 -4.12 -17.02
C ARG A 222 -20.88 -5.50 -17.24
N ARG A 223 -21.89 -5.84 -16.44
CA ARG A 223 -22.58 -7.14 -16.53
C ARG A 223 -23.22 -7.36 -17.89
N LYS A 224 -23.90 -6.34 -18.45
CA LYS A 224 -24.52 -6.43 -19.77
C LYS A 224 -23.48 -6.60 -20.89
N PHE A 225 -22.33 -5.94 -20.76
CA PHE A 225 -21.23 -6.11 -21.70
C PHE A 225 -20.65 -7.54 -21.64
N GLU A 226 -20.38 -8.04 -20.42
CA GLU A 226 -19.88 -9.41 -20.23
C GLU A 226 -20.87 -10.44 -20.80
N GLU A 227 -22.17 -10.28 -20.54
CA GLU A 227 -23.23 -11.13 -21.09
C GLU A 227 -23.22 -11.13 -22.63
N LYS A 228 -23.18 -9.95 -23.26
CA LYS A 228 -23.12 -9.82 -24.72
C LYS A 228 -21.83 -10.37 -25.33
N PHE A 229 -20.69 -10.17 -24.66
CA PHE A 229 -19.42 -10.71 -25.10
C PHE A 229 -19.45 -12.25 -25.11
N TYR A 230 -19.93 -12.87 -24.03
CA TYR A 230 -20.04 -14.33 -23.96
C TYR A 230 -21.06 -14.88 -24.96
N GLU A 231 -22.14 -14.14 -25.25
CA GLU A 231 -23.10 -14.49 -26.31
C GLU A 231 -22.43 -14.53 -27.70
N ILE A 232 -21.68 -13.48 -28.06
CA ILE A 232 -20.93 -13.39 -29.32
C ILE A 232 -19.88 -14.51 -29.39
N LEU A 233 -19.12 -14.70 -28.32
CA LEU A 233 -18.09 -15.74 -28.25
C LEU A 233 -18.71 -17.13 -28.41
N SER A 234 -19.85 -17.40 -27.77
CA SER A 234 -20.53 -18.69 -27.87
C SER A 234 -21.01 -18.97 -29.30
N THR A 235 -21.50 -17.93 -30.00
CA THR A 235 -21.93 -18.02 -31.40
C THR A 235 -20.74 -18.27 -32.32
N PHE A 236 -19.62 -17.57 -32.10
CA PHE A 236 -18.38 -17.76 -32.85
C PHE A 236 -17.82 -19.19 -32.67
N MET A 237 -17.79 -19.70 -31.43
CA MET A 237 -17.29 -21.04 -31.13
C MET A 237 -18.17 -22.15 -31.73
N LYS A 238 -19.50 -21.95 -31.79
CA LYS A 238 -20.43 -22.87 -32.48
C LYS A 238 -20.16 -22.95 -33.98
N ASN A 239 -19.78 -21.82 -34.60
CA ASN A 239 -19.50 -21.74 -36.03
C ASN A 239 -18.10 -22.26 -36.41
N HIS A 240 -17.19 -22.40 -35.44
CA HIS A 240 -15.82 -22.87 -35.65
C HIS A 240 -15.45 -24.02 -34.69
N PRO A 241 -16.04 -25.22 -34.87
CA PRO A 241 -15.89 -26.35 -33.94
C PRO A 241 -14.44 -26.86 -33.81
N GLN A 242 -13.59 -26.61 -34.80
CA GLN A 242 -12.15 -26.96 -34.76
C GLN A 242 -11.37 -26.20 -33.68
N LEU A 243 -11.86 -25.04 -33.23
CA LEU A 243 -11.27 -24.26 -32.13
C LEU A 243 -11.77 -24.70 -30.75
N SER A 244 -12.82 -25.52 -30.71
CA SER A 244 -13.46 -25.97 -29.47
C SER A 244 -12.80 -27.21 -28.87
N SER A 245 -12.14 -28.05 -29.68
CA SER A 245 -11.48 -29.29 -29.24
C SER A 245 -10.10 -29.07 -28.60
N SER A 246 -9.47 -27.91 -28.83
CA SER A 246 -8.11 -27.58 -28.37
C SER A 246 -8.04 -26.69 -27.12
N ASN A 247 -9.16 -26.19 -26.61
CA ASN A 247 -9.17 -25.18 -25.55
C ASN A 247 -9.72 -25.70 -24.21
N ARG A 248 -8.85 -26.31 -23.39
CA ARG A 248 -9.00 -26.28 -21.91
C ARG A 248 -8.62 -24.91 -21.32
N ARG A 249 -8.67 -23.84 -22.12
CA ARG A 249 -8.29 -22.50 -21.70
C ARG A 249 -9.51 -21.73 -21.25
N LYS A 250 -9.56 -21.32 -19.98
CA LYS A 250 -10.61 -20.49 -19.41
C LYS A 250 -10.41 -19.04 -19.84
N LEU A 251 -11.44 -18.42 -20.39
CA LEU A 251 -11.38 -17.02 -20.79
C LEU A 251 -11.58 -16.10 -19.57
N LEU A 252 -10.70 -15.13 -19.38
CA LEU A 252 -10.85 -14.10 -18.35
C LEU A 252 -10.97 -12.72 -19.00
N LEU A 253 -12.13 -12.09 -18.82
CA LEU A 253 -12.36 -10.70 -19.22
C LEU A 253 -11.88 -9.76 -18.12
N THR A 254 -11.01 -8.80 -18.47
CA THR A 254 -10.50 -7.79 -17.55
C THR A 254 -10.78 -6.40 -18.11
N ALA A 255 -11.59 -5.61 -17.41
CA ALA A 255 -11.83 -4.22 -17.77
C ALA A 255 -10.58 -3.37 -17.48
N HIS A 256 -10.17 -2.55 -18.44
CA HIS A 256 -9.18 -1.51 -18.28
C HIS A 256 -9.88 -0.16 -18.37
N HIS A 257 -9.81 0.63 -17.31
CA HIS A 257 -10.27 2.01 -17.36
C HIS A 257 -9.19 2.84 -18.07
N LEU A 258 -9.55 3.50 -19.18
CA LEU A 258 -8.60 4.32 -19.94
C LEU A 258 -8.20 5.57 -19.15
N PHE A 259 -9.02 5.96 -18.18
CA PHE A 259 -8.79 7.10 -17.31
C PHE A 259 -8.68 6.64 -15.86
N SER A 260 -7.53 6.89 -15.23
CA SER A 260 -7.49 6.88 -13.76
C SER A 260 -8.20 8.13 -13.25
N LEU A 261 -8.80 8.07 -12.06
CA LEU A 261 -9.40 9.25 -11.43
C LEU A 261 -8.37 10.40 -11.34
N ASN A 262 -7.09 10.05 -11.13
CA ASN A 262 -5.98 11.00 -11.20
C ASN A 262 -5.84 11.62 -12.59
N THR A 263 -6.01 10.89 -13.69
CA THR A 263 -5.89 11.42 -15.06
C THR A 263 -6.99 12.44 -15.38
N LEU A 264 -8.20 12.22 -14.87
CA LEU A 264 -9.34 13.14 -15.03
C LEU A 264 -9.22 14.36 -14.12
N LEU A 265 -8.65 14.19 -12.93
CA LEU A 265 -8.42 15.27 -11.95
C LEU A 265 -7.10 16.02 -12.17
N THR A 266 -6.21 15.52 -13.02
CA THR A 266 -5.02 16.23 -13.52
C THR A 266 -5.32 17.07 -14.75
N GLN A 267 -6.54 17.59 -14.91
CA GLN A 267 -6.63 18.85 -15.65
C GLN A 267 -5.68 19.82 -14.95
N GLN A 268 -4.69 20.31 -15.70
CA GLN A 268 -3.73 21.27 -15.19
C GLN A 268 -4.52 22.36 -14.47
N LYS A 269 -4.15 22.61 -13.21
CA LYS A 269 -4.60 23.79 -12.47
C LYS A 269 -4.50 24.97 -13.45
N PRO A 270 -5.61 25.68 -13.75
CA PRO A 270 -5.52 26.82 -14.66
C PRO A 270 -4.39 27.71 -14.15
N ALA A 271 -3.53 28.18 -15.06
CA ALA A 271 -2.41 29.04 -14.72
C ALA A 271 -2.93 30.17 -13.83
N CYS A 272 -2.16 30.50 -12.78
CA CYS A 272 -2.50 31.46 -11.72
C CYS A 272 -2.90 32.88 -12.19
N GLU A 273 -2.96 33.14 -13.49
CA GLU A 273 -3.35 34.42 -14.08
C GLU A 273 -4.83 34.78 -13.84
N LEU A 274 -5.72 33.79 -13.72
CA LEU A 274 -7.14 34.04 -13.45
C LEU A 274 -7.42 34.52 -12.01
N LEU A 275 -6.50 34.30 -11.05
CA LEU A 275 -6.65 34.78 -9.68
C LEU A 275 -6.12 36.21 -9.48
N LYS A 276 -5.36 36.75 -10.43
CA LYS A 276 -4.92 38.16 -10.37
C LYS A 276 -6.02 39.14 -10.77
N GLN A 277 -7.00 38.70 -11.57
CA GLN A 277 -8.12 39.56 -11.97
C GLN A 277 -9.16 39.81 -10.85
N PHE A 278 -9.09 39.09 -9.73
CA PHE A 278 -9.97 39.27 -8.58
C PHE A 278 -9.25 39.84 -7.34
N ALA A 279 -7.98 40.22 -7.46
CA ALA A 279 -7.21 40.83 -6.37
C ALA A 279 -7.14 42.37 -6.47
N ASP A 280 -7.65 42.96 -7.55
CA ASP A 280 -7.72 44.42 -7.78
C ASP A 280 -9.18 44.94 -7.85
N ILE A 281 -10.06 44.42 -6.98
CA ILE A 281 -11.36 45.05 -6.65
C ILE A 281 -11.46 45.23 -5.14
#